data_AF-A0A081RS59-F1
#
_entry.id   AF-A0A081RS59-F1
#
_cell.length_a   1.000
_cell.length_b   1.000
_cell.length_c   1.000
_cell.angle_alpha   90.00
_cell.angle_beta   90.00
_cell.angle_gamma   90.00
#
_symmetry.space_group_name_H-M   'P 1'
#
loop_
_entity.id
_entity.type
_entity.pdbx_description
1 polymer ?
#
loop_
_entity_poly.entity_id
_entity_poly.type
_entity_poly.pdbx_seq_one_letter_code
_entity_poly.pdbx_strand_id
1 'polypeptide(L)'
;MAPNFTKSYSKNLKHKPFSTSETEIDTYYYLSSDGDLVKVTEYALIGGEFDYYCELVAMGCGTEDFYSEHATTLKNARLKEWQIIEELLSLGMHQPSEDLLIGRVAFNDFNFYDGGALKTGKQIRGTEILSSYQGVGAAKQIYKCLLLKHDYLICDHIQTILGGRLWAQGMIKIGEVRVYDCTKKQFVDVLTPYGHGINGVLPWSAIGLDQYDMALWGSKMKLAMEPCQHLVNIISKDKLYS
;
A
#
# COMPACT_ATOMS: atom_id res chain seq x y z
N MET A 1 21.14 -7.46 -15.35
CA MET A 1 20.97 -6.13 -14.73
C MET A 1 20.41 -5.22 -15.81
N ALA A 2 19.15 -4.79 -15.80
CA ALA A 2 18.44 -3.91 -14.84
C ALA A 2 16.93 -4.31 -14.71
N PRO A 3 16.04 -3.61 -13.95
CA PRO A 3 16.18 -2.34 -13.20
C PRO A 3 15.60 -2.39 -11.75
N ASN A 4 15.67 -1.35 -10.90
CA ASN A 4 14.75 -0.20 -10.77
C ASN A 4 13.41 -0.31 -11.54
N PHE A 5 12.56 0.73 -11.56
CA PHE A 5 11.19 0.68 -12.08
C PHE A 5 10.92 -0.37 -13.18
N THR A 6 9.99 -1.31 -12.93
CA THR A 6 9.70 -2.41 -13.86
C THR A 6 8.43 -2.18 -14.67
N LYS A 7 8.50 -2.48 -15.97
CA LYS A 7 7.34 -2.65 -16.86
C LYS A 7 6.78 -4.07 -16.85
N SER A 8 7.66 -5.04 -16.62
CA SER A 8 7.36 -6.46 -16.60
C SER A 8 7.12 -6.86 -15.16
N TYR A 9 5.96 -6.47 -14.63
CA TYR A 9 5.57 -6.84 -13.28
C TYR A 9 5.17 -8.31 -13.27
N SER A 10 6.06 -9.18 -12.81
CA SER A 10 5.89 -10.65 -12.85
C SER A 10 4.91 -11.18 -11.80
N LYS A 11 4.51 -10.35 -10.84
CA LYS A 11 3.68 -10.75 -9.69
C LYS A 11 2.21 -10.54 -10.02
N ASN A 12 1.60 -11.45 -10.76
CA ASN A 12 0.20 -11.31 -11.15
C ASN A 12 -0.76 -11.55 -9.96
N LEU A 13 -1.14 -10.48 -9.26
CA LEU A 13 -2.09 -10.52 -8.14
C LEU A 13 -3.57 -10.45 -8.57
N LYS A 14 -3.86 -10.50 -9.89
CA LYS A 14 -5.23 -10.74 -10.38
C LYS A 14 -5.71 -12.13 -9.97
N HIS A 15 -4.77 -13.05 -9.77
CA HIS A 15 -5.01 -14.34 -9.16
C HIS A 15 -4.46 -14.34 -7.74
N LYS A 16 -5.07 -15.18 -6.90
CA LYS A 16 -4.56 -15.45 -5.56
C LYS A 16 -3.12 -15.99 -5.66
N PRO A 17 -2.19 -15.54 -4.80
CA PRO A 17 -0.84 -16.08 -4.78
C PRO A 17 -0.82 -17.59 -4.53
N PHE A 18 0.12 -18.29 -5.18
CA PHE A 18 0.33 -19.71 -4.90
C PHE A 18 0.90 -19.91 -3.49
N SER A 19 0.38 -20.91 -2.77
CA SER A 19 0.89 -21.40 -1.51
C SER A 19 0.59 -22.90 -1.36
N THR A 20 1.39 -23.61 -0.56
CA THR A 20 1.11 -25.01 -0.18
C THR A 20 0.01 -25.10 0.86
N SER A 21 -0.07 -24.10 1.73
CA SER A 21 -1.11 -23.93 2.71
C SER A 21 -1.21 -22.45 3.09
N GLU A 22 -2.33 -22.09 3.70
CA GLU A 22 -2.58 -20.75 4.19
C GLU A 22 -3.35 -20.77 5.51
N THR A 23 -3.29 -19.67 6.24
CA THR A 23 -4.05 -19.50 7.48
C THR A 23 -4.52 -18.06 7.55
N GLU A 24 -5.82 -17.87 7.78
CA GLU A 24 -6.36 -16.54 8.07
C GLU A 24 -5.80 -16.05 9.41
N ILE A 25 -5.17 -14.87 9.37
CA ILE A 25 -4.58 -14.22 10.54
C ILE A 25 -5.65 -13.38 11.23
N ASP A 26 -6.40 -12.60 10.45
CA ASP A 26 -7.31 -11.58 10.95
C ASP A 26 -8.20 -11.03 9.83
N THR A 27 -9.34 -10.47 10.23
CA THR A 27 -10.28 -9.76 9.35
C THR A 27 -10.67 -8.42 9.99
N TYR A 28 -10.53 -7.34 9.22
CA TYR A 28 -10.89 -5.99 9.65
C TYR A 28 -11.55 -5.19 8.53
N TYR A 29 -12.10 -4.02 8.87
CA TYR A 29 -12.87 -3.20 7.94
C TYR A 29 -12.30 -1.80 7.86
N TYR A 30 -12.45 -1.16 6.69
CA TYR A 30 -12.18 0.26 6.50
C TYR A 30 -13.18 0.85 5.50
N LEU A 31 -13.27 2.19 5.47
CA LEU A 31 -14.08 2.88 4.47
C LEU A 31 -13.22 3.30 3.27
N SER A 32 -13.68 3.00 2.06
CA SER A 32 -13.12 3.61 0.87
C SER A 32 -13.24 5.14 0.93
N SER A 33 -12.47 5.87 0.12
CA SER A 33 -12.59 7.33 0.07
C SER A 33 -14.02 7.77 -0.26
N ASP A 34 -14.71 6.98 -1.09
CA ASP A 34 -16.08 7.24 -1.55
C ASP A 34 -17.12 6.74 -0.53
N GLY A 35 -16.70 5.98 0.49
CA GLY A 35 -17.54 5.56 1.61
C GLY A 35 -17.95 4.10 1.57
N ASP A 36 -17.50 3.31 0.59
CA ASP A 36 -17.79 1.88 0.54
C ASP A 36 -17.21 1.17 1.77
N LEU A 37 -17.96 0.24 2.32
CA LEU A 37 -17.47 -0.65 3.37
C LEU A 37 -16.59 -1.73 2.74
N VAL A 38 -15.30 -1.71 3.07
CA VAL A 38 -14.33 -2.69 2.56
C VAL A 38 -13.88 -3.60 3.70
N LYS A 39 -14.09 -4.90 3.50
CA LYS A 39 -13.53 -5.97 4.33
C LYS A 39 -12.13 -6.31 3.83
N VAL A 40 -11.19 -6.43 4.76
CA VAL A 40 -9.84 -6.90 4.50
C VAL A 40 -9.61 -8.15 5.31
N THR A 41 -9.24 -9.22 4.63
CA THR A 41 -8.82 -10.47 5.27
C THR A 41 -7.35 -10.69 4.98
N GLU A 42 -6.56 -10.86 6.03
CA GLU A 42 -5.12 -11.08 5.98
C GLU A 42 -4.79 -12.56 6.22
N TYR A 43 -3.90 -13.11 5.41
CA TYR A 43 -3.49 -14.51 5.45
C TYR A 43 -1.98 -14.64 5.58
N ALA A 44 -1.54 -15.62 6.36
CA ALA A 44 -0.19 -16.16 6.31
C ALA A 44 -0.12 -17.24 5.22
N LEU A 45 0.93 -17.22 4.42
CA LEU A 45 1.17 -18.17 3.35
C LEU A 45 2.41 -19.02 3.67
N ILE A 46 2.34 -20.31 3.35
CA ILE A 46 3.48 -21.24 3.48
C ILE A 46 3.79 -21.82 2.11
N GLY A 47 5.09 -21.98 1.81
CA GLY A 47 5.56 -22.62 0.58
C GLY A 47 5.31 -21.83 -0.71
N GLY A 48 5.05 -20.52 -0.59
CA GLY A 48 4.85 -19.58 -1.70
C GLY A 48 5.98 -18.56 -1.85
N GLU A 49 5.81 -17.62 -2.79
CA GLU A 49 6.73 -16.48 -2.98
C GLU A 49 6.57 -15.43 -1.86
N PHE A 50 5.35 -15.30 -1.33
CA PHE A 50 5.02 -14.31 -0.31
C PHE A 50 4.79 -14.96 1.03
N ASP A 51 5.16 -14.25 2.10
CA ASP A 51 4.90 -14.69 3.47
C ASP A 51 3.44 -14.40 3.86
N TYR A 52 2.87 -13.32 3.29
CA TYR A 52 1.53 -12.85 3.61
C TYR A 52 0.80 -12.30 2.37
N TYR A 53 -0.52 -12.34 2.41
CA TYR A 53 -1.35 -11.58 1.47
C TYR A 53 -2.67 -11.13 2.11
N CYS A 54 -3.24 -10.05 1.57
CA CYS A 54 -4.59 -9.58 1.89
C CYS A 54 -5.51 -9.69 0.69
N GLU A 55 -6.78 -10.03 0.94
CA GLU A 55 -7.89 -9.78 0.03
C GLU A 55 -8.68 -8.57 0.48
N LEU A 56 -9.07 -7.73 -0.47
CA LEU A 56 -9.89 -6.54 -0.26
C LEU A 56 -11.22 -6.78 -0.94
N VAL A 57 -12.29 -6.80 -0.16
CA VAL A 57 -13.66 -7.10 -0.61
C VAL A 57 -14.55 -5.90 -0.30
N ALA A 58 -15.09 -5.25 -1.34
CA ALA A 58 -16.18 -4.30 -1.16
C ALA A 58 -17.44 -5.08 -0.78
N MET A 59 -18.03 -4.73 0.35
CA MET A 59 -19.16 -5.45 0.95
C MET A 59 -20.46 -5.06 0.26
N GLY A 60 -21.22 -6.05 -0.19
CA GLY A 60 -22.56 -5.83 -0.78
C GLY A 60 -23.67 -5.76 0.28
N CYS A 61 -24.81 -5.14 -0.04
CA CYS A 61 -25.92 -4.99 0.92
C CYS A 61 -27.34 -5.02 0.32
N GLY A 62 -27.51 -5.48 -0.91
CA GLY A 62 -28.80 -5.58 -1.58
C GLY A 62 -29.32 -4.27 -2.15
N THR A 63 -28.66 -3.15 -1.85
CA THR A 63 -29.01 -1.81 -2.34
C THR A 63 -27.75 -1.12 -2.83
N GLU A 64 -27.73 -0.77 -4.11
CA GLU A 64 -26.61 -0.04 -4.74
C GLU A 64 -26.33 1.27 -3.98
N ASP A 65 -25.05 1.59 -3.81
CA ASP A 65 -24.53 2.79 -3.14
C ASP A 65 -24.99 3.04 -1.69
N PHE A 66 -25.77 2.14 -1.08
CA PHE A 66 -26.31 2.38 0.26
C PHE A 66 -25.22 2.61 1.31
N TYR A 67 -24.18 1.77 1.34
CA TYR A 67 -23.08 1.95 2.31
C TYR A 67 -22.33 3.26 2.09
N SER A 68 -22.05 3.66 0.85
CA SER A 68 -21.32 4.89 0.56
C SER A 68 -22.15 6.16 0.87
N GLU A 69 -23.43 6.17 0.51
CA GLU A 69 -24.37 7.24 0.85
C GLU A 69 -24.59 7.37 2.37
N HIS A 70 -24.79 6.25 3.05
CA HIS A 70 -25.00 6.24 4.50
C HIS A 70 -23.73 6.65 5.24
N ALA A 71 -22.57 6.11 4.84
CA ALA A 71 -21.27 6.54 5.38
C ALA A 71 -21.05 8.04 5.19
N THR A 72 -21.43 8.60 4.04
CA THR A 72 -21.33 10.04 3.78
C THR A 72 -22.22 10.85 4.71
N THR A 73 -23.44 10.39 4.97
CA THR A 73 -24.35 11.01 5.95
C THR A 73 -23.75 11.03 7.36
N LEU A 74 -23.16 9.91 7.80
CA LEU A 74 -22.53 9.80 9.12
C LEU A 74 -21.22 10.60 9.21
N LYS A 75 -20.43 10.67 8.13
CA LYS A 75 -19.26 11.56 8.02
C LYS A 75 -19.68 13.03 8.18
N ASN A 76 -20.78 13.45 7.55
CA ASN A 76 -21.33 14.80 7.68
C ASN A 76 -21.81 15.10 9.10
N ALA A 77 -22.28 14.08 9.83
CA ALA A 77 -22.57 14.16 11.26
C ALA A 77 -21.32 14.13 12.16
N ARG A 78 -20.11 14.15 11.58
CA ARG A 78 -18.80 14.17 12.25
C ARG A 78 -18.50 12.92 13.09
N LEU A 79 -19.08 11.76 12.73
CA LEU A 79 -18.69 10.50 13.33
C LEU A 79 -17.27 10.11 12.91
N LYS A 80 -16.55 9.43 13.80
CA LYS A 80 -15.24 8.85 13.48
C LYS A 80 -15.43 7.61 12.62
N GLU A 81 -14.44 7.30 11.78
CA GLU A 81 -14.49 6.17 10.84
C GLU A 81 -14.86 4.84 11.50
N TRP A 82 -14.30 4.52 12.67
CA TRP A 82 -14.63 3.29 13.40
C TRP A 82 -16.10 3.22 13.83
N GLN A 83 -16.71 4.35 14.21
CA GLN A 83 -18.13 4.41 14.61
C GLN A 83 -19.03 4.19 13.40
N ILE A 84 -18.63 4.74 12.25
CA ILE A 84 -19.36 4.57 10.99
C ILE A 84 -19.32 3.08 10.59
N ILE A 85 -18.15 2.45 10.66
CA ILE A 85 -18.00 1.03 10.35
C ILE A 85 -18.87 0.16 11.28
N GLU A 86 -18.83 0.41 12.59
CA GLU A 86 -19.67 -0.31 13.56
C GLU A 86 -21.15 -0.14 13.25
N GLU A 87 -21.60 1.09 12.93
CA GLU A 87 -22.98 1.36 12.52
C GLU A 87 -23.36 0.55 11.29
N LEU A 88 -22.57 0.64 10.20
CA LEU A 88 -22.85 -0.07 8.94
C LEU A 88 -22.92 -1.59 9.13
N LEU A 89 -22.04 -2.16 9.96
CA LEU A 89 -22.06 -3.59 10.29
C LEU A 89 -23.29 -3.96 11.13
N SER A 90 -23.72 -3.08 12.06
CA SER A 90 -24.86 -3.32 12.94
C SER A 90 -26.21 -3.33 12.23
N LEU A 91 -26.30 -2.72 11.03
CA LEU A 91 -27.51 -2.73 10.21
C LEU A 91 -27.93 -4.14 9.77
N GLY A 92 -27.01 -5.11 9.78
CA GLY A 92 -27.30 -6.50 9.42
C GLY A 92 -27.70 -6.68 7.95
N MET A 93 -27.31 -5.74 7.08
CA MET A 93 -27.71 -5.71 5.68
C MET A 93 -26.74 -6.45 4.74
N HIS A 94 -25.64 -7.01 5.25
CA HIS A 94 -24.62 -7.67 4.41
C HIS A 94 -25.22 -8.78 3.54
N GLN A 95 -24.98 -8.70 2.23
CA GLN A 95 -25.34 -9.71 1.24
C GLN A 95 -24.08 -10.30 0.60
N PRO A 96 -23.60 -11.48 1.05
CA PRO A 96 -22.36 -12.07 0.56
C PRO A 96 -22.33 -12.36 -0.96
N SER A 97 -23.49 -12.56 -1.59
CA SER A 97 -23.59 -12.77 -3.04
C SER A 97 -23.25 -11.52 -3.87
N GLU A 98 -23.23 -10.36 -3.23
CA GLU A 98 -22.89 -9.07 -3.85
C GLU A 98 -21.49 -8.59 -3.46
N ASP A 99 -20.75 -9.36 -2.67
CA ASP A 99 -19.37 -9.05 -2.34
C ASP A 99 -18.51 -9.01 -3.61
N LEU A 100 -17.75 -7.93 -3.76
CA LEU A 100 -16.85 -7.75 -4.90
C LEU A 100 -15.40 -7.77 -4.40
N LEU A 101 -14.59 -8.71 -4.90
CA LEU A 101 -13.15 -8.66 -4.71
C LEU A 101 -12.57 -7.47 -5.50
N ILE A 102 -12.13 -6.44 -4.79
CA ILE A 102 -11.62 -5.21 -5.39
C ILE A 102 -10.10 -5.14 -5.43
N GLY A 103 -9.40 -6.03 -4.73
CA GLY A 103 -7.94 -6.04 -4.80
C GLY A 103 -7.26 -7.09 -3.94
N ARG A 104 -5.94 -7.17 -4.15
CA ARG A 104 -5.02 -7.97 -3.35
C ARG A 104 -3.73 -7.22 -3.10
N VAL A 105 -3.15 -7.44 -1.91
CA VAL A 105 -1.84 -6.92 -1.53
C VAL A 105 -1.01 -8.09 -1.03
N ALA A 106 0.21 -8.26 -1.52
CA ALA A 106 1.14 -9.30 -1.09
C ALA A 106 2.40 -8.67 -0.48
N PHE A 107 2.88 -9.25 0.61
CA PHE A 107 3.99 -8.69 1.39
C PHE A 107 4.76 -9.74 2.16
N ASN A 108 6.01 -9.40 2.47
CA ASN A 108 6.95 -10.26 3.20
C ASN A 108 7.46 -9.53 4.44
N ASP A 109 7.99 -10.29 5.39
CA ASP A 109 8.73 -9.70 6.49
C ASP A 109 10.04 -9.07 5.98
N PHE A 110 10.33 -7.88 6.48
CA PHE A 110 11.54 -7.14 6.13
C PHE A 110 12.22 -6.62 7.39
N ASN A 111 13.47 -7.04 7.58
CA ASN A 111 14.27 -6.71 8.74
C ASN A 111 15.20 -5.53 8.44
N PHE A 112 15.21 -4.51 9.30
CA PHE A 112 16.04 -3.32 9.16
C PHE A 112 16.49 -2.79 10.52
N TYR A 113 17.48 -1.91 10.53
CA TYR A 113 17.96 -1.28 11.77
C TYR A 113 17.44 0.15 11.89
N ASP A 114 16.93 0.51 13.05
CA ASP A 114 16.55 1.88 13.42
C ASP A 114 17.13 2.23 14.79
N GLY A 115 17.99 3.24 14.85
CA GLY A 115 18.70 3.61 16.08
C GLY A 115 19.55 2.47 16.68
N GLY A 116 20.06 1.56 15.85
CA GLY A 116 20.84 0.39 16.28
C GLY A 116 20.00 -0.81 16.75
N ALA A 117 18.68 -0.68 16.87
CA ALA A 117 17.80 -1.79 17.17
C ALA A 117 17.31 -2.47 15.88
N LEU A 118 17.28 -3.81 15.88
CA LEU A 118 16.66 -4.58 14.82
C LEU A 118 15.14 -4.43 14.91
N LYS A 119 14.52 -4.10 13.78
CA LYS A 119 13.07 -3.96 13.61
C LYS A 119 12.61 -4.86 12.47
N THR A 120 11.35 -5.26 12.54
CA THR A 120 10.67 -6.01 11.49
C THR A 120 9.45 -5.22 11.04
N GLY A 121 9.30 -5.04 9.74
CA GLY A 121 8.12 -4.45 9.12
C GLY A 121 7.64 -5.28 7.95
N LYS A 122 6.58 -4.83 7.27
CA LYS A 122 6.05 -5.51 6.09
C LYS A 122 6.52 -4.81 4.82
N GLN A 123 7.31 -5.50 4.00
CA GLN A 123 7.67 -5.02 2.67
C GLN A 123 6.57 -5.39 1.70
N ILE A 124 5.91 -4.37 1.13
CA ILE A 124 4.91 -4.59 0.09
C ILE A 124 5.61 -5.06 -1.16
N ARG A 125 5.40 -6.34 -1.49
CA ARG A 125 5.92 -6.99 -2.68
C ARG A 125 5.04 -6.73 -3.88
N GLY A 126 3.75 -6.43 -3.63
CA GLY A 126 2.82 -6.20 -4.70
C GLY A 126 1.44 -5.77 -4.30
N THR A 127 0.77 -5.05 -5.21
CA THR A 127 -0.62 -4.62 -5.06
C THR A 127 -1.31 -4.63 -6.41
N GLU A 128 -2.48 -5.25 -6.48
CA GLU A 128 -3.40 -5.15 -7.61
C GLU A 128 -4.76 -4.67 -7.08
N ILE A 129 -5.27 -3.58 -7.65
CA ILE A 129 -6.58 -3.01 -7.31
C ILE A 129 -7.39 -2.91 -8.61
N LEU A 130 -8.66 -3.25 -8.54
CA LEU A 130 -9.60 -3.12 -9.65
C LEU A 130 -9.62 -1.68 -10.17
N SER A 131 -9.67 -1.48 -11.49
CA SER A 131 -9.53 -0.16 -12.13
C SER A 131 -10.51 0.88 -11.60
N SER A 132 -11.76 0.50 -11.32
CA SER A 132 -12.78 1.38 -10.72
C SER A 132 -12.39 1.89 -9.33
N TYR A 133 -11.54 1.17 -8.60
CA TYR A 133 -11.07 1.53 -7.26
C TYR A 133 -9.66 2.16 -7.24
N GLN A 134 -8.97 2.25 -8.38
CA GLN A 134 -7.63 2.86 -8.44
C GLN A 134 -7.67 4.39 -8.27
N GLY A 135 -8.65 5.05 -8.90
CA GLY A 135 -8.79 6.52 -8.88
C GLY A 135 -9.22 7.11 -7.53
N VAL A 136 -9.85 6.28 -6.69
CA VAL A 136 -10.43 6.68 -5.39
C VAL A 136 -9.46 6.43 -4.25
N GLY A 137 -8.21 6.04 -4.54
CA GLY A 137 -7.14 5.95 -3.53
C GLY A 137 -7.17 4.71 -2.65
N ALA A 138 -7.83 3.62 -3.08
CA ALA A 138 -7.91 2.37 -2.32
C ALA A 138 -6.52 1.82 -1.94
N ALA A 139 -5.54 1.86 -2.85
CA ALA A 139 -4.16 1.42 -2.59
C ALA A 139 -3.50 2.21 -1.44
N LYS A 140 -3.69 3.53 -1.40
CA LYS A 140 -3.17 4.38 -0.32
C LYS A 140 -3.84 4.04 1.01
N GLN A 141 -5.16 3.82 0.99
CA GLN A 141 -5.92 3.50 2.20
C GLN A 141 -5.52 2.15 2.78
N ILE A 142 -5.41 1.09 1.95
CA ILE A 142 -4.95 -0.21 2.45
C ILE A 142 -3.52 -0.15 3.01
N TYR A 143 -2.62 0.63 2.40
CA TYR A 143 -1.29 0.83 2.99
C TYR A 143 -1.36 1.56 4.33
N LYS A 144 -2.25 2.54 4.49
CA LYS A 144 -2.48 3.17 5.80
C LYS A 144 -2.96 2.15 6.84
N CYS A 145 -3.91 1.28 6.49
CA CYS A 145 -4.40 0.24 7.39
C CYS A 145 -3.30 -0.75 7.78
N LEU A 146 -2.53 -1.24 6.80
CA LEU A 146 -1.40 -2.15 7.05
C LEU A 146 -0.32 -1.50 7.90
N LEU A 147 -0.05 -0.20 7.71
CA LEU A 147 0.89 0.56 8.55
C LEU A 147 0.42 0.69 10.00
N LEU A 148 -0.86 0.96 10.20
CA LEU A 148 -1.44 1.04 11.55
C LEU A 148 -1.41 -0.30 12.27
N LYS A 149 -1.53 -1.40 11.53
CA LYS A 149 -1.51 -2.76 12.06
C LYS A 149 -0.09 -3.30 12.33
N HIS A 150 0.84 -3.07 11.41
CA HIS A 150 2.16 -3.71 11.41
C HIS A 150 3.33 -2.77 11.76
N ASP A 151 3.02 -1.55 12.20
CA ASP A 151 3.92 -0.46 12.65
C ASP A 151 4.89 0.11 11.61
N TYR A 152 5.37 -0.70 10.66
CA TYR A 152 6.28 -0.29 9.59
C TYR A 152 5.88 -0.89 8.25
N LEU A 153 5.86 -0.05 7.22
CA LEU A 153 5.73 -0.47 5.83
C LEU A 153 6.95 -0.08 5.03
N ILE A 154 7.35 -0.99 4.14
CA ILE A 154 8.52 -0.85 3.29
C ILE A 154 8.09 -1.03 1.82
N CYS A 155 8.63 -0.22 0.92
CA CYS A 155 8.42 -0.43 -0.51
C CYS A 155 9.26 -1.59 -1.04
N ASP A 156 8.83 -2.23 -2.12
CA ASP A 156 9.70 -3.17 -2.83
C ASP A 156 10.94 -2.46 -3.40
N HIS A 157 12.02 -3.22 -3.57
CA HIS A 157 13.21 -2.82 -4.34
C HIS A 157 12.89 -2.60 -5.82
N ILE A 158 11.85 -3.29 -6.32
CA ILE A 158 11.39 -3.20 -7.70
C ILE A 158 9.92 -2.80 -7.70
N GLN A 159 9.64 -1.62 -8.22
CA GLN A 159 8.28 -1.05 -8.23
C GLN A 159 7.83 -0.76 -9.65
N THR A 160 6.54 -0.70 -9.90
CA THR A 160 6.01 -0.02 -11.09
C THR A 160 6.11 1.49 -10.90
N ILE A 161 6.01 2.28 -11.98
CA ILE A 161 6.00 3.75 -11.89
C ILE A 161 4.88 4.24 -10.97
N LEU A 162 3.69 3.65 -11.10
CA LEU A 162 2.54 3.97 -10.24
C LEU A 162 2.81 3.61 -8.77
N GLY A 163 3.45 2.46 -8.52
CA GLY A 163 3.88 2.07 -7.17
C GLY A 163 4.86 3.08 -6.56
N GLY A 164 5.90 3.48 -7.30
CA GLY A 164 6.82 4.51 -6.81
C GLY A 164 6.12 5.85 -6.56
N ARG A 165 5.15 6.23 -7.41
CA ARG A 165 4.38 7.47 -7.24
C ARG A 165 3.47 7.41 -6.01
N LEU A 166 2.89 6.24 -5.72
CA LEU A 166 2.16 6.02 -4.48
C LEU A 166 3.05 6.33 -3.27
N TRP A 167 4.32 5.91 -3.28
CA TRP A 167 5.27 6.26 -2.21
C TRP A 167 5.67 7.74 -2.23
N ALA A 168 6.06 8.27 -3.39
CA ALA A 168 6.56 9.64 -3.54
C ALA A 168 5.52 10.74 -3.33
N GLN A 169 4.24 10.45 -3.51
CA GLN A 169 3.16 11.44 -3.42
C GLN A 169 2.00 11.04 -2.51
N GLY A 170 1.76 9.74 -2.35
CA GLY A 170 0.66 9.21 -1.53
C GLY A 170 1.09 8.99 -0.09
N MET A 171 2.11 8.16 0.13
CA MET A 171 2.58 7.77 1.47
C MET A 171 3.18 8.96 2.23
N ILE A 172 3.83 9.89 1.54
CA ILE A 172 4.30 11.15 2.15
C ILE A 172 3.16 12.07 2.65
N LYS A 173 1.89 11.81 2.30
CA LYS A 173 0.74 12.53 2.87
C LYS A 173 0.20 11.83 4.11
N ILE A 174 0.60 10.59 4.34
CA ILE A 174 0.23 9.79 5.52
C ILE A 174 1.21 10.06 6.66
N GLY A 175 2.51 10.19 6.36
CA GLY A 175 3.54 10.45 7.37
C GLY A 175 4.93 10.64 6.77
N GLU A 176 5.94 10.71 7.64
CA GLU A 176 7.35 10.81 7.24
C GLU A 176 7.81 9.50 6.57
N VAL A 177 8.21 9.59 5.30
CA VAL A 177 8.78 8.48 4.54
C VAL A 177 10.30 8.63 4.54
N ARG A 178 11.02 7.69 5.13
CA ARG A 178 12.49 7.70 5.22
C ARG A 178 13.10 6.81 4.15
N VAL A 179 14.24 7.21 3.61
CA VAL A 179 15.03 6.43 2.65
C VAL A 179 16.05 5.60 3.43
N TYR A 180 16.02 4.29 3.25
CA TYR A 180 16.88 3.32 3.91
C TYR A 180 17.81 2.65 2.90
N ASP A 181 19.09 2.58 3.22
CA ASP A 181 20.12 1.88 2.44
C ASP A 181 20.34 0.49 3.02
N CYS A 182 19.95 -0.54 2.29
CA CYS A 182 20.06 -1.93 2.71
C CYS A 182 21.50 -2.45 2.75
N THR A 183 22.41 -1.85 1.98
CA THR A 183 23.83 -2.20 1.98
C THR A 183 24.50 -1.63 3.22
N LYS A 184 24.23 -0.35 3.54
CA LYS A 184 24.79 0.32 4.71
C LYS A 184 24.03 0.02 6.01
N LYS A 185 22.82 -0.53 5.90
CA LYS A 185 21.89 -0.83 7.00
C LYS A 185 21.54 0.38 7.85
N GLN A 186 21.26 1.51 7.20
CA GLN A 186 20.92 2.75 7.89
C GLN A 186 19.98 3.63 7.06
N PHE A 187 19.26 4.52 7.75
CA PHE A 187 18.54 5.61 7.11
C PHE A 187 19.53 6.65 6.57
N VAL A 188 19.34 7.04 5.31
CA VAL A 188 20.24 7.97 4.60
C VAL A 188 19.56 9.29 4.23
N ASP A 189 18.23 9.34 4.20
CA ASP A 189 17.49 10.56 3.90
C ASP A 189 16.01 10.49 4.33
N VAL A 190 15.28 11.58 4.15
CA VAL A 190 13.82 11.67 4.31
C VAL A 190 13.21 12.19 3.01
N LEU A 191 12.18 11.52 2.51
CA LEU A 191 11.59 11.79 1.20
C LEU A 191 10.78 13.09 1.18
N THR A 192 10.96 13.86 0.11
CA THR A 192 10.18 15.08 -0.18
C THR A 192 9.04 14.78 -1.18
N PRO A 193 8.07 15.70 -1.35
CA PRO A 193 7.02 15.59 -2.37
C PRO A 193 7.49 15.56 -3.83
N TYR A 194 8.79 15.72 -4.07
CA TYR A 194 9.40 15.76 -5.40
C TYR A 194 10.17 14.48 -5.75
N GLY A 195 9.93 13.38 -5.01
CA GLY A 195 10.50 12.07 -5.31
C GLY A 195 12.00 11.94 -5.02
N HIS A 196 12.55 12.84 -4.20
CA HIS A 196 13.94 12.78 -3.74
C HIS A 196 14.01 13.15 -2.26
N GLY A 197 15.08 12.74 -1.60
CA GLY A 197 15.31 13.04 -0.20
C GLY A 197 15.71 14.51 0.04
N ILE A 198 15.52 15.01 1.26
CA ILE A 198 15.86 16.38 1.68
C ILE A 198 17.35 16.68 1.43
N ASN A 199 18.22 15.69 1.63
CA ASN A 199 19.67 15.81 1.37
C ASN A 199 20.05 15.44 -0.06
N GLY A 200 19.07 15.24 -0.94
CA GLY A 200 19.27 15.00 -2.37
C GLY A 200 19.39 13.54 -2.78
N VAL A 201 19.19 12.57 -1.88
CA VAL A 201 19.21 11.15 -2.25
C VAL A 201 18.08 10.86 -3.24
N LEU A 202 18.38 10.13 -4.32
CA LEU A 202 17.43 9.75 -5.36
C LEU A 202 17.11 8.24 -5.21
N PRO A 203 15.97 7.86 -4.60
CA PRO A 203 15.68 6.46 -4.30
C PRO A 203 15.14 5.66 -5.48
N TRP A 204 14.92 6.31 -6.63
CA TRP A 204 14.51 5.68 -7.89
C TRP A 204 15.44 6.06 -9.02
N SER A 205 15.56 5.17 -10.00
CA SER A 205 16.45 5.30 -11.15
C SER A 205 15.67 5.39 -12.45
N ALA A 206 16.21 6.15 -13.40
CA ALA A 206 15.72 6.26 -14.77
C ALA A 206 16.18 5.11 -15.67
N ILE A 207 17.06 4.22 -15.19
CA ILE A 207 17.55 3.10 -15.99
C ILE A 207 16.39 2.20 -16.41
N GLY A 208 16.24 2.02 -17.73
CA GLY A 208 15.21 1.17 -18.33
C GLY A 208 13.86 1.86 -18.58
N LEU A 209 13.76 3.16 -18.29
CA LEU A 209 12.55 3.94 -18.55
C LEU A 209 12.55 4.52 -19.97
N ASP A 210 11.37 4.50 -20.60
CA ASP A 210 11.11 5.23 -21.83
C ASP A 210 10.48 6.61 -21.56
N GLN A 211 10.22 7.37 -22.62
CA GLN A 211 9.64 8.70 -22.51
C GLN A 211 8.24 8.71 -21.87
N TYR A 212 7.45 7.66 -22.09
CA TYR A 212 6.12 7.52 -21.50
C TYR A 212 6.23 7.29 -19.99
N ASP A 213 7.14 6.44 -19.54
CA ASP A 213 7.38 6.23 -18.11
C ASP A 213 7.87 7.50 -17.41
N MET A 214 8.78 8.24 -18.06
CA MET A 214 9.30 9.50 -17.54
C MET A 214 8.19 10.55 -17.41
N ALA A 215 7.27 10.60 -18.39
CA ALA A 215 6.07 11.44 -18.30
C ALA A 215 5.12 10.99 -17.19
N LEU A 216 4.93 9.67 -17.06
CA LEU A 216 4.15 9.08 -15.98
C LEU A 216 4.77 9.29 -14.61
N TRP A 217 6.09 9.36 -14.46
CA TRP A 217 6.74 9.67 -13.18
C TRP A 217 6.46 11.12 -12.78
N GLY A 218 6.59 12.03 -13.73
CA GLY A 218 6.26 13.44 -13.60
C GLY A 218 7.46 14.34 -13.79
N SER A 219 7.29 15.40 -14.57
CA SER A 219 8.38 16.30 -15.03
C SER A 219 9.14 17.03 -13.92
N LYS A 220 8.56 17.14 -12.72
CA LYS A 220 9.19 17.79 -11.56
C LYS A 220 9.90 16.80 -10.62
N MET A 221 9.75 15.50 -10.84
CA MET A 221 10.37 14.48 -10.00
C MET A 221 11.71 14.05 -10.57
N LYS A 222 12.70 13.91 -9.68
CA LYS A 222 14.06 13.53 -10.06
C LYS A 222 14.23 12.01 -10.03
N LEU A 223 15.13 11.52 -10.88
CA LEU A 223 15.54 10.12 -10.93
C LEU A 223 17.06 10.04 -11.00
N ALA A 224 17.63 9.03 -10.34
CA ALA A 224 19.04 8.72 -10.47
C ALA A 224 19.35 8.18 -11.86
N MET A 225 20.56 8.45 -12.35
CA MET A 225 21.08 7.82 -13.57
C MET A 225 21.79 6.49 -13.28
N GLU A 226 21.91 6.12 -12.01
CA GLU A 226 22.55 4.89 -11.51
C GLU A 226 21.52 3.93 -10.90
N PRO A 227 21.81 2.63 -10.77
CA PRO A 227 20.90 1.68 -10.12
C PRO A 227 20.73 1.95 -8.62
N CYS A 228 19.50 1.89 -8.12
CA CYS A 228 19.17 2.16 -6.71
C CYS A 228 18.52 0.95 -6.01
N GLN A 229 18.76 -0.28 -6.47
CA GLN A 229 18.13 -1.50 -5.93
C GLN A 229 18.46 -1.74 -4.45
N HIS A 230 19.51 -1.10 -3.92
CA HIS A 230 19.89 -1.15 -2.51
C HIS A 230 19.06 -0.21 -1.63
N LEU A 231 18.25 0.68 -2.21
CA LEU A 231 17.42 1.63 -1.47
C LEU A 231 15.98 1.12 -1.38
N VAL A 232 15.37 1.34 -0.21
CA VAL A 232 13.94 1.21 0.01
C VAL A 232 13.42 2.42 0.77
N ASN A 233 12.13 2.70 0.62
CA ASN A 233 11.43 3.70 1.41
C ASN A 233 10.67 3.01 2.54
N ILE A 234 10.78 3.54 3.74
CA ILE A 234 10.17 3.02 4.95
C ILE A 234 9.33 4.12 5.58
N ILE A 235 8.08 3.81 5.92
CA ILE A 235 7.22 4.65 6.73
C ILE A 235 6.92 3.94 8.05
N SER A 236 6.81 4.72 9.13
CA SER A 236 6.50 4.21 10.47
C SER A 236 5.21 4.83 10.99
N LYS A 237 4.44 4.04 11.73
CA LYS A 237 3.23 4.46 12.43
C LYS A 237 3.47 5.59 13.43
N ASP A 238 4.64 5.63 14.06
CA ASP A 238 5.00 6.69 15.02
C ASP A 238 5.29 8.05 14.36
N LYS A 239 5.32 8.07 13.03
CA LYS A 239 5.61 9.27 12.21
C LYS A 239 4.45 9.66 11.31
N LEU A 240 3.24 9.23 11.65
CA LEU A 240 2.01 9.64 10.97
C LEU A 240 1.71 11.11 11.26
N TYR A 241 1.20 11.82 10.25
CA TYR A 241 0.68 13.17 10.46
C TYR A 241 -0.70 13.09 11.12
N SER A 242 -0.92 13.97 12.10
CA SER A 242 -2.17 14.13 12.85
C SER A 242 -3.29 14.72 12.00
#